data_AF-W6SDC6-F1
#
_entry.id   AF-W6SDC6-F1
#
_cell.length_a   1.000
_cell.length_b   1.000
_cell.length_c   1.000
_cell.angle_alpha   90.00
_cell.angle_beta   90.00
_cell.angle_gamma   90.00
#
_symmetry.space_group_name_H-M   'P 1'
#
loop_
_entity.id
_entity.type
_entity.pdbx_description
1 polymer ?
#
loop_
_entity_poly.entity_id
_entity_poly.type
_entity_poly.pdbx_seq_one_letter_code
_entity_poly.pdbx_strand_id
1 'polypeptide(L)' 'MNLLKKINIEKGITITQVTHSHESSTYGNRIIKIKDGKVQ' A
#
# COMPACT_ATOMS: atom_id res chain seq x y z
N MET A 1 -1.98 -3.88 -9.50
CA MET A 1 -0.61 -3.81 -8.91
C MET A 1 -0.08 -5.21 -8.53
N ASN A 2 0.22 -6.09 -9.51
CA ASN A 2 0.62 -7.48 -9.19
C ASN A 2 2.11 -7.66 -8.89
N LEU A 3 2.99 -6.83 -9.47
CA LEU A 3 4.44 -6.93 -9.27
C LEU A 3 4.85 -6.69 -7.81
N LEU A 4 4.37 -5.60 -7.20
CA LEU A 4 4.72 -5.27 -5.81
C LEU A 4 4.22 -6.33 -4.83
N LYS A 5 3.02 -6.88 -5.06
CA LYS A 5 2.48 -7.99 -4.26
C LYS A 5 3.36 -9.24 -4.34
N LYS A 6 3.83 -9.60 -5.54
CA LYS A 6 4.78 -10.71 -5.73
C LYS A 6 6.09 -10.47 -4.97
N ILE A 7 6.68 -9.28 -5.11
CA ILE A 7 7.92 -8.93 -4.41
C ILE A 7 7.74 -9.00 -2.89
N ASN A 8 6.62 -8.49 -2.35
CA ASN A 8 6.33 -8.54 -0.92
C ASN A 8 6.22 -9.99 -0.40
N ILE A 9 5.52 -10.87 -1.13
CA ILE A 9 5.27 -12.25 -0.71
C ILE A 9 6.50 -13.14 -0.96
N GLU A 10 7.05 -13.13 -2.17
CA GLU A 10 8.12 -14.04 -2.60
C GLU A 10 9.47 -13.68 -1.99
N LYS A 11 9.73 -12.39 -1.75
CA LYS A 11 11.01 -11.91 -1.20
C LYS A 11 10.92 -11.44 0.25
N GLY A 12 9.73 -11.46 0.86
CA GLY A 12 9.53 -10.98 2.24
C GLY A 12 9.81 -9.47 2.43
N ILE A 13 9.78 -8.68 1.36
CA ILE A 13 10.13 -7.26 1.41
C ILE A 13 8.93 -6.44 1.88
N THR A 14 9.14 -5.55 2.87
CA THR A 14 8.11 -4.59 3.29
C THR A 14 8.00 -3.45 2.27
N ILE A 15 6.77 -3.15 1.83
CA ILE A 15 6.50 -2.13 0.81
C ILE A 15 5.50 -1.11 1.37
N THR A 16 5.82 0.18 1.22
CA THR A 16 4.89 1.28 1.49
C THR A 16 4.55 1.97 0.16
N GLN A 17 3.27 2.07 -0.17
CA GLN A 17 2.79 2.70 -1.40
C GLN A 17 1.87 3.88 -1.07
N VAL A 18 2.12 5.04 -1.67
CA VAL A 18 1.24 6.21 -1.60
C VAL A 18 0.52 6.35 -2.93
N THR A 19 -0.80 6.53 -2.90
CA THR A 19 -1.62 6.69 -4.11
C THR A 19 -2.91 7.45 -3.80
N HIS A 20 -3.40 8.21 -4.78
CA HIS A 20 -4.73 8.81 -4.74
C HIS A 20 -5.83 7.88 -5.28
N SER A 21 -5.47 6.73 -5.88
CA SER A 21 -6.45 5.75 -6.36
C SER A 21 -6.85 4.79 -5.23
N HIS A 22 -8.15 4.74 -4.90
CA HIS A 22 -8.65 3.80 -3.92
C HIS A 22 -8.42 2.34 -4.35
N GLU A 23 -8.64 2.03 -5.63
CA GLU A 23 -8.37 0.70 -6.18
C GLU A 23 -6.91 0.29 -5.98
N SER A 24 -5.95 1.19 -6.24
CA SER A 24 -4.52 0.90 -6.02
C SER A 24 -4.19 0.72 -4.54
N SER A 25 -4.91 1.38 -3.64
CA SER A 25 -4.71 1.26 -2.19
C SER A 25 -5.14 -0.11 -1.64
N THR A 26 -6.12 -0.77 -2.25
CA THR A 26 -6.62 -2.08 -1.80
C THR A 26 -5.71 -3.25 -2.16
N TYR A 27 -4.62 -3.03 -2.91
CA TYR A 27 -3.62 -4.08 -3.18
C TYR A 27 -2.68 -4.33 -2.00
N GLY A 28 -2.56 -3.39 -1.07
CA GLY A 28 -1.81 -3.56 0.17
C GLY A 28 -2.58 -4.38 1.20
N ASN A 29 -1.89 -4.82 2.27
CA ASN A 29 -2.52 -5.49 3.41
C ASN A 29 -3.13 -4.51 4.43
N ARG A 30 -2.78 -3.22 4.35
CA ARG A 30 -3.30 -2.15 5.21
C ARG A 30 -3.42 -0.85 4.41
N ILE A 31 -4.52 -0.13 4.61
CA ILE A 31 -4.71 1.23 4.09
C ILE A 31 -4.60 2.19 5.28
N ILE A 32 -3.78 3.24 5.13
CA ILE A 32 -3.65 4.32 6.11
C ILE A 32 -4.10 5.60 5.42
N LYS A 33 -5.13 6.26 5.94
CA LYS A 33 -5.58 7.56 5.45
C LYS A 33 -4.86 8.65 6.23
N ILE A 34 -4.32 9.62 5.51
CA ILE A 34 -3.66 10.78 6.10
C ILE A 34 -4.44 12.02 5.68
N LYS A 35 -4.77 12.85 6.66
CA LYS A 35 -5.41 14.15 6.45
C LYS A 35 -4.77 15.16 7.40
N ASP A 36 -4.33 16.29 6.86
CA ASP A 36 -3.72 17.38 7.63
C ASP A 36 -2.58 16.91 8.56
N GLY A 37 -1.74 16.00 8.07
CA GLY A 37 -0.61 15.43 8.81
C GLY A 37 -0.97 14.40 9.89
N LYS A 38 -2.24 14.01 10.02
CA LYS A 38 -2.73 13.03 11.00
C LYS A 38 -3.26 11.77 10.34
N VAL A 39 -3.13 10.64 11.02
CA VAL A 39 -3.74 9.36 10.62
C VAL A 39 -5.22 9.38 11.00
N GLN A 40 -6.08 8.96 10.06
CA GLN A 40 -7.54 8.85 10.21
C GLN A 40 -8.02 7.42 10.01
#